data_AF-A0A662PLN0-F1
#
_entry.id   AF-A0A662PLN0-F1
#
_cell.length_a   1.000
_cell.length_b   1.000
_cell.length_c   1.000
_cell.angle_alpha   90.00
_cell.angle_beta   90.00
_cell.angle_gamma   90.00
#
_symmetry.space_group_name_H-M   'P 1'
#
loop_
_entity.id
_entity.type
_entity.pdbx_description
1 polymer ?
#
loop_
_entity_poly.entity_id
_entity_poly.type
_entity_poly.pdbx_seq_one_letter_code
_entity_poly.pdbx_strand_id
1 'polypeptide(L)'
;PSGDYRLKIPPFFKAPEGESLSRVEAPRGELVHYSISNGGTNPYRYKVRTPTLANLLSVTDMLKSRGDYEVYIADVPPILGGIDPCICCTARVVITDEARKKRKILTLSDLERYSREKGARRR
;
A
#
# COMPACT_ATOMS: atom_id res chain seq x y z
N PRO A 1 9.31 -17.67 19.87
CA PRO A 1 9.58 -16.74 21.00
C PRO A 1 9.01 -17.30 22.31
N SER A 2 9.79 -17.25 23.38
CA SER A 2 9.38 -17.69 24.71
C SER A 2 8.48 -16.62 25.34
N GLY A 3 7.17 -16.84 25.31
CA GLY A 3 6.15 -15.95 25.85
C GLY A 3 4.76 -16.38 25.38
N ASP A 4 3.71 -15.92 26.06
CA ASP A 4 2.33 -16.19 25.65
C ASP A 4 2.08 -15.64 24.23
N TYR A 5 1.66 -16.51 23.33
CA TYR A 5 1.35 -16.13 21.94
C TYR A 5 0.08 -15.26 21.84
N ARG A 6 -0.76 -15.28 22.89
CA ARG A 6 -1.98 -14.49 23.03
C ARG A 6 -1.90 -13.66 24.31
N LEU A 7 -1.51 -12.39 24.16
CA LEU A 7 -1.70 -11.39 25.20
C LEU A 7 -3.21 -11.13 25.37
N LYS A 8 -3.73 -11.29 26.59
CA LYS A 8 -5.10 -10.84 26.93
C LYS A 8 -5.09 -9.32 27.05
N ILE A 9 -5.35 -8.65 25.94
CA ILE A 9 -5.40 -7.18 25.89
C ILE A 9 -6.80 -6.73 26.35
N PRO A 10 -6.92 -5.93 27.43
CA PRO A 10 -8.20 -5.38 27.84
C PRO A 10 -8.74 -4.40 26.79
N PRO A 11 -10.08 -4.22 26.68
CA PRO A 11 -10.69 -3.38 25.63
C PRO A 11 -10.19 -1.92 25.60
N PHE A 12 -9.72 -1.40 26.74
CA PHE A 12 -9.20 -0.05 26.89
C PHE A 12 -7.70 -0.01 27.17
N PHE A 13 -6.96 -0.97 26.60
CA PHE A 13 -5.52 -1.00 26.72
C PHE A 13 -4.90 0.29 26.12
N LYS A 14 -4.17 1.01 26.97
CA LYS A 14 -3.36 2.16 26.56
C LYS A 14 -1.95 1.66 26.29
N ALA A 15 -1.55 1.69 25.04
CA ALA A 15 -0.18 1.35 24.69
C ALA A 15 0.77 2.38 25.35
N PRO A 16 1.90 1.95 25.93
CA PRO A 16 2.91 2.88 26.44
C PRO A 16 3.32 3.91 25.39
N GLU A 17 3.77 5.08 25.85
CA GLU A 17 4.37 6.07 24.96
C GLU A 17 5.62 5.52 24.30
N GLY A 18 5.76 5.75 22.99
CA GLY A 18 6.92 5.33 22.23
C GLY A 18 6.65 4.96 20.79
N GLU A 19 7.70 4.49 20.13
CA GLU A 19 7.66 4.01 18.75
C GLU A 19 7.87 2.49 18.70
N SER A 20 7.16 1.84 17.79
CA SER A 20 7.30 0.40 17.56
C SER A 20 7.38 0.13 16.06
N LEU A 21 8.33 -0.72 15.68
CA LEU A 21 8.46 -1.23 14.31
C LEU A 21 8.36 -2.74 14.34
N SER A 22 7.37 -3.28 13.63
CA SER A 22 7.14 -4.71 13.47
C SER A 22 7.30 -5.10 12.01
N ARG A 23 8.04 -6.18 11.76
CA ARG A 23 8.28 -6.74 10.43
C ARG A 23 7.73 -8.15 10.40
N VAL A 24 6.98 -8.46 9.36
CA VAL A 24 6.36 -9.77 9.16
C VAL A 24 6.55 -10.18 7.71
N GLU A 25 6.81 -11.46 7.48
CA GLU A 25 6.86 -12.02 6.13
C GLU A 25 5.44 -12.30 5.64
N ALA A 26 4.96 -11.49 4.70
CA ALA A 26 3.70 -11.73 4.00
C ALA A 26 3.96 -12.60 2.76
N PRO A 27 2.93 -13.19 2.12
CA PRO A 27 3.13 -14.05 0.94
C PRO A 27 3.80 -13.37 -0.27
N ARG A 28 3.91 -12.03 -0.25
CA ARG A 28 4.50 -11.20 -1.32
C ARG A 28 5.81 -10.50 -0.89
N GLY A 29 6.32 -10.83 0.29
CA GLY A 29 7.54 -10.26 0.87
C GLY A 29 7.33 -9.46 2.17
N GLU A 30 8.33 -8.65 2.51
CA GLU A 30 8.41 -7.94 3.79
C GLU A 30 7.27 -6.90 3.98
N LEU A 31 6.46 -7.13 5.00
CA LEU A 31 5.43 -6.22 5.49
C LEU A 31 5.91 -5.52 6.76
N VAL A 32 5.94 -4.19 6.74
CA VAL A 32 6.38 -3.39 7.88
C VAL A 32 5.22 -2.57 8.44
N HIS A 33 4.97 -2.75 9.73
CA HIS A 33 4.05 -1.95 10.53
C HIS A 33 4.86 -1.02 11.43
N TYR A 34 4.64 0.28 11.28
CA TYR A 34 5.27 1.30 12.09
C TYR A 34 4.19 2.08 12.83
N SER A 35 4.25 2.06 14.17
CA SER A 35 3.31 2.75 15.05
C SER A 35 4.04 3.68 16.01
N ILE A 36 3.41 4.81 16.30
CA ILE A 36 3.80 5.74 17.36
C ILE A 36 2.60 5.87 18.30
N SER A 37 2.83 5.71 19.59
CA SER A 37 1.86 5.88 20.66
C SER A 37 2.22 7.08 21.53
N ASN A 38 1.22 7.87 21.90
CA ASN A 38 1.32 8.97 22.87
C ASN A 38 0.59 8.63 24.19
N GLY A 39 0.48 7.34 24.54
CA GLY A 39 -0.20 6.90 25.77
C GLY A 39 -1.73 6.89 25.68
N GLY A 40 -2.29 7.26 24.53
CA GLY A 40 -3.72 7.21 24.24
C GLY A 40 -4.24 5.80 23.95
N THR A 41 -5.56 5.69 23.76
CA THR A 41 -6.22 4.45 23.32
C THR A 41 -6.07 4.21 21.81
N ASN A 42 -5.75 5.26 21.04
CA ASN A 42 -5.53 5.21 19.61
C ASN A 42 -4.05 5.45 19.31
N PRO A 43 -3.48 4.82 18.26
CA PRO A 43 -2.14 5.14 17.82
C PRO A 43 -2.09 6.60 17.34
N TYR A 44 -1.11 7.37 17.82
CA TYR A 44 -0.86 8.72 17.35
C TYR A 44 -0.54 8.73 15.84
N ARG A 45 0.27 7.77 15.40
CA ARG A 45 0.54 7.54 13.98
C ARG A 45 0.66 6.05 13.72
N TYR A 46 0.05 5.60 12.63
CA TYR A 46 0.22 4.24 12.13
C TYR A 46 0.51 4.26 10.64
N LYS A 47 1.60 3.62 10.25
CA LYS A 47 2.07 3.54 8.87
C LYS A 47 2.34 2.08 8.52
N VAL A 48 1.65 1.63 7.49
CA VAL A 48 1.92 0.33 6.86
C VAL A 48 2.75 0.56 5.59
N ARG A 49 3.87 -0.16 5.48
CA ARG A 49 4.60 -0.38 4.23
C ARG A 49 4.30 -1.81 3.80
N THR A 50 3.44 -1.92 2.81
CA THR A 50 3.06 -3.19 2.20
C THR A 50 4.09 -3.66 1.19
N PRO A 51 4.29 -4.97 1.03
CA PRO A 51 5.30 -5.53 0.12
C PRO A 51 5.05 -5.12 -1.35
N THR A 52 3.80 -5.23 -1.82
CA THR A 52 3.43 -4.91 -3.21
C THR A 52 3.82 -3.50 -3.64
N LEU A 53 3.72 -2.51 -2.74
CA LEU A 53 4.08 -1.13 -3.06
C LEU A 53 5.57 -0.99 -3.39
N ALA A 54 6.43 -1.75 -2.71
CA ALA A 54 7.85 -1.73 -2.99
C ALA A 54 8.20 -2.54 -4.25
N ASN A 55 7.56 -3.69 -4.44
CA ASN A 55 7.78 -4.53 -5.61
C ASN A 55 7.35 -3.83 -6.92
N LEU A 56 6.36 -2.93 -6.85
CA LEU A 56 5.85 -2.21 -8.02
C LEU A 56 6.90 -1.27 -8.64
N LEU A 57 7.85 -0.75 -7.85
CA LEU A 57 8.94 0.07 -8.40
C LEU A 57 9.83 -0.76 -9.32
N SER A 58 10.10 -2.01 -8.98
CA SER A 58 10.86 -2.94 -9.82
C SER A 58 10.13 -3.25 -11.12
N VAL A 59 8.79 -3.29 -11.13
CA VAL A 59 7.99 -3.49 -12.35
C VAL A 59 8.24 -2.38 -13.37
N THR A 60 8.38 -1.12 -12.92
CA THR A 60 8.69 -0.02 -13.85
C THR A 60 10.04 -0.18 -14.54
N ASP A 61 10.94 -0.93 -13.92
CA ASP A 61 12.26 -1.23 -14.47
C ASP A 61 12.22 -2.46 -15.39
N MET A 62 11.48 -3.50 -14.99
CA MET A 62 11.25 -4.71 -15.78
C MET A 62 10.51 -4.42 -17.10
N LEU A 63 9.69 -3.38 -17.15
CA LEU A 63 8.95 -2.98 -18.35
C LEU A 63 9.76 -2.17 -19.37
N LYS A 64 11.08 -1.98 -19.15
CA LYS A 64 11.94 -1.23 -20.06
C LYS A 64 12.84 -2.17 -20.85
N SER A 65 12.86 -2.01 -22.17
CA SER A 65 13.87 -2.65 -23.02
C SER A 65 15.28 -2.17 -22.65
N ARG A 66 16.26 -3.09 -22.61
CA ARG A 66 17.66 -2.83 -22.26
C ARG A 66 18.60 -3.78 -22.98
N GLY A 67 19.55 -3.24 -23.75
CA GLY A 67 20.48 -4.05 -24.53
C GLY A 67 19.71 -5.01 -25.45
N ASP A 68 19.98 -6.31 -25.33
CA ASP A 68 19.32 -7.35 -26.11
C ASP A 68 17.95 -7.79 -25.54
N TYR A 69 17.53 -7.24 -24.39
CA TYR A 69 16.22 -7.52 -23.80
C TYR A 69 15.18 -6.53 -24.32
N GLU A 70 14.27 -6.99 -25.19
CA GLU A 70 13.15 -6.20 -25.68
C GLU A 70 11.85 -6.56 -24.96
N VAL A 71 11.11 -5.53 -24.54
CA VAL A 71 9.81 -5.68 -23.88
C VAL A 71 8.71 -5.16 -24.81
N TYR A 72 7.74 -6.01 -25.10
CA TYR A 72 6.55 -5.69 -25.88
C TYR A 72 5.35 -5.43 -24.95
N ILE A 73 4.30 -4.81 -25.49
CA ILE A 73 3.05 -4.58 -24.73
C ILE A 73 2.45 -5.92 -24.24
N ALA A 74 2.67 -7.00 -25.00
CA ALA A 74 2.24 -8.35 -24.63
C ALA A 74 2.93 -8.91 -23.37
N ASP A 75 4.08 -8.37 -22.98
CA ASP A 75 4.84 -8.80 -21.79
C ASP A 75 4.33 -8.13 -20.51
N VAL A 76 3.45 -7.11 -20.62
CA VAL A 76 2.91 -6.41 -19.45
C VAL A 76 2.13 -7.36 -18.51
N PRO A 77 1.16 -8.18 -18.98
CA PRO A 77 0.44 -9.11 -18.10
C PRO A 77 1.32 -10.14 -17.39
N PRO A 78 2.26 -10.87 -18.04
CA PRO A 78 3.10 -11.83 -17.34
C PRO A 78 4.07 -11.17 -16.35
N ILE A 79 4.65 -10.01 -16.68
CA ILE A 79 5.53 -9.27 -15.76
C ILE A 79 4.75 -8.79 -14.53
N LEU A 80 3.55 -8.23 -14.73
CA LEU A 80 2.71 -7.76 -13.63
C LEU A 80 2.15 -8.92 -12.81
N GLY A 81 1.74 -10.02 -13.46
CA GLY A 81 1.24 -11.22 -12.79
C GLY A 81 2.30 -11.93 -11.96
N GLY A 82 3.56 -11.94 -12.41
CA GLY A 82 4.67 -12.58 -11.71
C GLY A 82 4.96 -12.01 -10.33
N ILE A 83 4.62 -10.74 -10.07
CA ILE A 83 4.81 -10.12 -8.74
C ILE A 83 3.61 -10.31 -7.80
N ASP A 84 2.51 -10.95 -8.25
CA ASP A 84 1.24 -11.12 -7.53
C ASP A 84 0.77 -9.85 -6.78
N PRO A 85 0.40 -8.76 -7.49
CA PRO A 85 0.13 -7.49 -6.85
C PRO A 85 -1.25 -7.47 -6.18
N CYS A 86 -1.31 -7.29 -4.85
CA CYS A 86 -2.58 -6.88 -4.22
C CYS A 86 -2.78 -5.37 -4.36
N ILE A 87 -3.67 -4.96 -5.27
CA ILE A 87 -4.03 -3.55 -5.45
C ILE A 87 -4.66 -2.94 -4.19
N CYS A 88 -5.25 -3.80 -3.34
CA CYS A 88 -5.80 -3.46 -2.04
C CYS A 88 -4.75 -2.82 -1.11
N CYS A 89 -3.53 -3.35 -1.14
CA CYS A 89 -2.41 -2.90 -0.32
C CYS A 89 -1.80 -1.59 -0.84
N THR A 90 -2.06 -1.25 -2.11
CA THR A 90 -1.54 -0.06 -2.78
C THR A 90 -2.58 1.06 -2.89
N ALA A 91 -3.56 1.14 -2.00
CA ALA A 91 -4.69 2.09 -2.05
C ALA A 91 -4.33 3.59 -1.90
N ARG A 92 -3.13 4.01 -2.33
CA ARG A 92 -2.72 5.40 -2.52
C ARG A 92 -2.81 5.70 -4.01
N VAL A 93 -3.94 6.24 -4.44
CA VAL A 93 -4.16 6.62 -5.84
C VAL A 93 -3.67 8.05 -6.05
N VAL A 94 -2.69 8.22 -6.95
CA VAL A 94 -2.25 9.55 -7.40
C VAL A 94 -2.58 9.66 -8.88
N ILE A 95 -3.51 10.54 -9.22
CA ILE A 95 -3.80 10.86 -10.61
C ILE A 95 -2.78 11.90 -11.07
N THR A 96 -2.05 11.57 -12.13
CA THR A 96 -1.10 12.47 -12.76
C THR A 96 -1.58 12.74 -14.18
N ASP A 97 -1.86 13.99 -14.50
CA ASP A 97 -2.21 14.47 -15.84
C ASP A 97 -0.93 15.06 -16.44
N GLU A 98 -0.27 14.30 -17.32
CA GLU A 98 1.00 14.70 -17.94
C GLU A 98 0.84 15.89 -18.88
N ALA A 99 -0.25 15.95 -19.66
CA ALA A 99 -0.53 17.06 -20.56
C ALA A 99 -0.68 18.39 -19.81
N ARG A 100 -1.25 18.35 -18.61
CA ARG A 100 -1.45 19.55 -17.77
C ARG A 100 -0.39 19.72 -16.67
N LYS A 101 0.58 18.81 -16.56
CA LYS A 101 1.56 18.73 -15.46
C LYS A 101 0.91 18.83 -14.06
N LYS A 102 -0.30 18.27 -13.90
CA LYS A 102 -1.04 18.33 -12.62
C LYS A 102 -1.00 16.98 -11.92
N ARG A 103 -0.74 17.00 -10.62
CA ARG A 103 -0.71 15.79 -9.79
C ARG A 103 -1.69 15.96 -8.63
N LYS A 104 -2.67 15.06 -8.53
CA LYS A 104 -3.67 15.06 -7.45
C LYS A 104 -3.59 13.73 -6.70
N ILE A 105 -3.27 13.80 -5.41
CA ILE A 105 -3.37 12.66 -4.49
C ILE A 105 -4.86 12.54 -4.12
N LEU A 106 -5.47 11.40 -4.41
CA LEU A 106 -6.86 11.16 -4.06
C LEU A 106 -6.95 10.47 -2.70
N THR A 107 -7.80 11.00 -1.83
CA THR A 107 -8.19 10.33 -0.60
C THR A 107 -9.29 9.31 -0.87
N LEU A 108 -9.56 8.43 0.10
CA LEU A 108 -10.69 7.50 0.02
C LEU A 108 -12.02 8.26 -0.13
N SER A 109 -12.18 9.37 0.59
CA SER A 109 -13.35 10.25 0.49
C SER A 109 -13.51 10.85 -0.91
N ASP A 110 -12.40 11.24 -1.55
CA ASP A 110 -12.42 11.72 -2.93
C ASP A 110 -12.86 10.61 -3.91
N LEU A 111 -12.38 9.38 -3.71
CA LEU A 111 -12.73 8.22 -4.54
C LEU A 111 -14.20 7.83 -4.38
N GLU A 112 -14.71 7.83 -3.14
CA GLU A 112 -16.13 7.57 -2.85
C GLU A 112 -17.03 8.62 -3.49
N ARG A 113 -16.68 9.91 -3.35
CA ARG A 113 -17.38 11.00 -4.02
C ARG A 113 -17.39 10.81 -5.53
N TYR A 114 -16.24 10.51 -6.12
CA TYR A 114 -16.11 10.32 -7.57
C TYR A 114 -16.91 9.11 -8.07
N SER A 115 -16.95 8.03 -7.30
CA SER A 115 -17.78 6.85 -7.58
C SER A 115 -19.27 7.19 -7.57
N ARG A 116 -19.73 7.95 -6.56
CA ARG A 116 -21.12 8.42 -6.47
C ARG A 116 -21.49 9.35 -7.61
N GLU A 117 -20.63 10.32 -7.94
CA GLU A 117 -20.84 11.28 -9.02
C GLU A 117 -20.88 10.60 -10.40
N LYS A 118 -19.99 9.62 -10.68
CA LYS A 118 -20.04 8.84 -11.93
C LYS A 118 -21.20 7.85 -11.96
N GLY A 119 -21.56 7.25 -10.83
CA GLY A 119 -22.71 6.34 -10.70
C GLY A 119 -24.04 7.06 -10.91
N ALA A 120 -24.16 8.30 -10.43
CA ALA A 120 -25.32 9.16 -10.68
C ALA A 120 -25.45 9.59 -12.14
N ARG A 121 -24.35 9.64 -12.89
CA ARG A 121 -24.33 9.99 -14.32
C ARG A 121 -24.65 8.83 -15.28
N ARG A 122 -24.75 7.61 -14.74
CA ARG A 122 -25.07 6.37 -15.49
C ARG A 122 -26.50 5.86 -15.23
N ARG A 123 -27.25 6.55 -14.39
CA ARG A 123 -28.72 6.42 -14.29
C ARG A 123 -29.34 7.61 -15.01
#